data_AF-A0A812NGG0-F1
#
_entry.id   AF-A0A812NGG0-F1
#
_cell.length_a   1.000
_cell.length_b   1.000
_cell.length_c   1.000
_cell.angle_alpha   90.00
_cell.angle_beta   90.00
_cell.angle_gamma   90.00
#
_symmetry.space_group_name_H-M   'P 1'
#
loop_
_entity.id
_entity.type
_entity.pdbx_description
1 polymer ?
#
loop_
_entity_poly.entity_id
_entity_poly.type
_entity_poly.pdbx_seq_one_letter_code
_entity_poly.pdbx_strand_id
1 'polypeptide(L)'
;MKLASSLQKTSALEKHFHTKHPLRLFYRDVLDEVDGCKGSFDLSAVWARLAPSGNIYRLNALQEVRLRHCADLQAQLREIAEEFAQTLGGTPQERYDLLIASLKETKVDLDEAYENAEKGWELDSFKTTGFPPLEEFLVGNVHSSFFVVPTEQGAWKDWCTAKLVGCMVAVVQILGPVMVVLSLWQDPTNYLQHPIDTLERISISSVFCAERDMGEWCTILMGVVFSFFVVVQLLNYATEELEDAFKFGRLAGCSSFWAFAGGYINAWCVMWNILVLPVSFWKLTHASQVVLNAMTILFMFNLDDLTGTAGAVLGTSDTLFRRGLCWNYALLSQCPVDLRDVVNPKATSAADFWQLRLTATALQSTRASRNAETRVAPFEQTPLLASQSGHGAPSLEQMRVSMRFTKDGSVYHLPSMNSSVQAGLWQLLVWILRLLQVLMPAFYFIVNKPCIHPGAAAIRTR
;
A
#
# COMPACT_ATOMS: atom_id res chain seq x y z
N MET A 1 -1.89 17.49 5.75
CA MET A 1 -2.36 18.61 4.92
C MET A 1 -1.38 19.08 3.84
N LYS A 2 -0.05 19.15 4.05
CA LYS A 2 0.90 19.44 2.95
C LYS A 2 1.01 18.34 1.90
N LEU A 3 0.84 17.06 2.27
CA LEU A 3 0.74 15.93 1.33
C LEU A 3 -0.55 16.03 0.51
N ALA A 4 -1.70 16.28 1.13
CA ALA A 4 -2.96 16.51 0.41
C ALA A 4 -2.92 17.77 -0.48
N SER A 5 -2.24 18.84 -0.03
CA SER A 5 -2.06 20.05 -0.84
C SER A 5 -1.00 19.90 -1.93
N SER A 6 0.05 19.07 -1.74
CA SER A 6 0.99 18.72 -2.81
C SER A 6 0.32 17.77 -3.82
N LEU A 7 -0.51 16.84 -3.35
CA LEU A 7 -1.38 15.96 -4.15
C LEU A 7 -2.52 16.69 -4.88
N GLN A 8 -2.91 17.90 -4.44
CA GLN A 8 -3.79 18.79 -5.21
C GLN A 8 -3.02 19.64 -6.23
N LYS A 9 -1.83 20.14 -5.88
CA LYS A 9 -0.94 20.85 -6.83
C LYS A 9 -0.45 19.97 -7.98
N THR A 10 -0.41 18.65 -7.79
CA THR A 10 -0.04 17.68 -8.82
C THR A 10 -1.02 17.59 -9.98
N SER A 11 -2.21 18.21 -10.01
CA SER A 11 -3.13 18.05 -11.17
C SER A 11 -2.67 18.81 -12.42
N ALA A 12 -2.00 19.96 -12.24
CA ALA A 12 -1.40 20.73 -13.32
C ALA A 12 -0.11 20.09 -13.84
N LEU A 13 0.70 19.54 -12.93
CA LEU A 13 1.93 18.81 -13.24
C LEU A 13 1.63 17.40 -13.82
N GLU A 14 0.54 16.75 -13.40
CA GLU A 14 0.07 15.46 -13.96
C GLU A 14 -0.31 15.59 -15.43
N LYS A 15 -1.06 16.63 -15.78
CA LYS A 15 -1.40 16.91 -17.19
C LYS A 15 -0.16 17.00 -18.08
N HIS A 16 0.98 17.39 -17.49
CA HIS A 16 2.27 17.46 -18.16
C HIS A 16 3.05 16.12 -18.12
N PHE A 17 3.03 15.38 -17.01
CA PHE A 17 3.64 14.03 -16.91
C PHE A 17 3.01 13.01 -17.87
N HIS A 18 1.71 13.14 -18.15
CA HIS A 18 0.96 12.22 -18.99
C HIS A 18 1.30 12.30 -20.49
N THR A 19 1.98 13.35 -20.98
CA THR A 19 2.22 13.49 -22.42
C THR A 19 3.61 12.99 -22.86
N LYS A 20 4.75 13.34 -22.21
CA LYS A 20 6.10 12.96 -22.74
C LYS A 20 7.29 12.83 -21.72
N HIS A 21 7.09 12.45 -20.46
CA HIS A 21 8.22 12.25 -19.52
C HIS A 21 9.07 10.98 -19.86
N PRO A 22 10.37 10.84 -19.54
CA PRO A 22 11.15 9.60 -19.76
C PRO A 22 10.54 8.36 -19.07
N LEU A 23 9.74 8.60 -18.03
CA LEU A 23 8.94 7.56 -17.38
C LEU A 23 7.80 7.02 -18.24
N ARG A 24 7.51 7.65 -19.39
CA ARG A 24 6.62 7.12 -20.41
C ARG A 24 7.04 5.72 -20.86
N LEU A 25 8.33 5.41 -20.87
CA LEU A 25 8.83 4.06 -21.18
C LEU A 25 8.55 3.06 -20.05
N PHE A 26 8.56 3.50 -18.79
CA PHE A 26 8.19 2.69 -17.63
C PHE A 26 6.66 2.50 -17.49
N TYR A 27 5.89 3.46 -18.00
CA TYR A 27 4.43 3.47 -18.01
C TYR A 27 3.86 3.29 -19.43
N ARG A 28 4.62 2.71 -20.36
CA ARG A 28 4.20 2.62 -21.76
C ARG A 28 2.92 1.81 -21.89
N ASP A 29 2.82 0.70 -21.17
CA ASP A 29 1.62 -0.14 -21.13
C ASP A 29 0.42 0.61 -20.54
N VAL A 30 0.66 1.50 -19.57
CA VAL A 30 -0.37 2.37 -18.98
C VAL A 30 -0.84 3.42 -19.97
N LEU A 31 0.06 3.93 -20.78
CA LEU A 31 -0.22 4.99 -21.75
C LEU A 31 -0.83 4.45 -23.04
N ASP A 32 -0.41 3.28 -23.50
CA ASP A 32 -1.03 2.55 -24.61
C ASP A 32 -2.49 2.16 -24.26
N GLU A 33 -2.76 1.90 -22.98
CA GLU A 33 -4.11 1.60 -22.48
C GLU A 33 -4.95 2.87 -22.25
N VAL A 34 -4.32 3.96 -21.81
CA VAL A 34 -4.89 5.31 -21.78
C VAL A 34 -5.28 5.79 -23.20
N ASP A 35 -4.45 5.52 -24.20
CA ASP A 35 -4.74 5.83 -25.61
C ASP A 35 -5.87 4.92 -26.17
N GLY A 36 -6.07 3.75 -25.56
CA GLY A 36 -7.21 2.85 -25.80
C GLY A 36 -8.54 3.35 -25.18
N CYS A 37 -8.49 4.14 -24.12
CA CYS A 37 -9.67 4.74 -23.45
C CYS A 37 -10.17 6.00 -24.18
N LYS A 38 -10.59 5.86 -25.45
CA LYS A 38 -11.24 6.94 -26.21
C LYS A 38 -12.64 7.24 -25.68
N GLY A 39 -12.77 8.07 -24.64
CA GLY A 39 -14.08 8.66 -24.27
C GLY A 39 -14.23 9.19 -22.85
N SER A 40 -13.58 8.58 -21.86
CA SER A 40 -13.50 9.12 -20.50
C SER A 40 -12.27 8.56 -19.83
N PHE A 41 -11.31 9.42 -19.51
CA PHE A 41 -10.10 9.06 -18.78
C PHE A 41 -10.47 8.69 -17.34
N ASP A 42 -10.64 7.39 -17.06
CA ASP A 42 -10.69 6.90 -15.69
C ASP A 42 -9.27 6.70 -15.16
N LEU A 43 -8.63 7.80 -14.76
CA LEU A 43 -7.32 7.77 -14.12
C LEU A 43 -7.33 6.93 -12.84
N SER A 44 -8.48 6.80 -12.16
CA SER A 44 -8.60 5.98 -10.95
C SER A 44 -8.38 4.50 -11.27
N ALA A 45 -8.95 4.01 -12.37
CA ALA A 45 -8.75 2.64 -12.84
C ALA A 45 -7.28 2.35 -13.19
N VAL A 46 -6.60 3.30 -13.83
CA VAL A 46 -5.16 3.20 -14.12
C VAL A 46 -4.34 3.07 -12.83
N TRP A 47 -4.57 3.94 -11.85
CA TRP A 47 -3.84 3.91 -10.59
C TRP A 47 -4.13 2.64 -9.79
N ALA A 48 -5.36 2.12 -9.81
CA ALA A 48 -5.73 0.88 -9.13
C ALA A 48 -5.03 -0.37 -9.68
N ARG A 49 -4.62 -0.33 -10.96
CA ARG A 49 -3.84 -1.41 -11.59
C ARG A 49 -2.38 -1.38 -11.21
N LEU A 50 -1.82 -0.18 -11.06
CA LEU A 50 -0.41 0.02 -10.74
C LEU A 50 -0.14 -0.12 -9.23
N ALA A 51 -0.96 0.56 -8.43
CA ALA A 51 -0.79 0.68 -7.00
C ALA A 51 -1.77 -0.21 -6.22
N PRO A 52 -1.33 -0.76 -5.07
CA PRO A 52 -2.21 -1.49 -4.17
C PRO A 52 -3.30 -0.58 -3.59
N SER A 53 -4.37 -1.18 -3.08
CA SER A 53 -5.33 -0.43 -2.26
C SER A 53 -4.65 0.19 -1.04
N GLY A 54 -5.14 1.36 -0.66
CA GLY A 54 -4.70 2.12 0.49
C GLY A 54 -5.31 1.59 1.77
N ASN A 55 -4.44 1.17 2.68
CA ASN A 55 -4.79 0.98 4.08
C ASN A 55 -3.85 1.81 4.98
N ILE A 56 -4.22 1.95 6.25
CA ILE A 56 -3.45 2.76 7.22
C ILE A 56 -1.99 2.31 7.34
N TYR A 57 -1.73 1.02 7.22
CA TYR A 57 -0.39 0.44 7.34
C TYR A 57 0.48 0.79 6.12
N ARG A 58 -0.07 0.66 4.91
CA ARG A 58 0.59 1.04 3.65
C ARG A 58 0.84 2.55 3.57
N LEU A 59 -0.09 3.37 4.05
CA LEU A 59 0.11 4.81 4.19
C LEU A 59 1.28 5.13 5.13
N ASN A 60 1.29 4.51 6.31
CA ASN A 60 2.35 4.67 7.29
C ASN A 60 3.71 4.20 6.77
N ALA A 61 3.73 3.13 5.96
CA ALA A 61 4.92 2.65 5.28
C ALA A 61 5.43 3.64 4.23
N LEU A 62 4.54 4.13 3.34
CA LEU A 62 4.88 5.12 2.33
C LEU A 62 5.48 6.40 2.94
N GLN A 63 4.88 6.90 4.02
CA GLN A 63 5.39 8.07 4.74
C GLN A 63 6.81 7.84 5.28
N GLU A 64 7.10 6.66 5.82
CA GLU A 64 8.45 6.33 6.33
C GLU A 64 9.49 6.26 5.22
N VAL A 65 9.15 5.59 4.11
CA VAL A 65 10.05 5.50 2.95
C VAL A 65 10.39 6.90 2.43
N ARG A 66 9.36 7.74 2.27
CA ARG A 66 9.53 9.13 1.85
C ARG A 66 10.42 9.91 2.82
N LEU A 67 10.17 9.84 4.12
CA LEU A 67 10.96 10.55 5.13
C LEU A 67 12.43 10.09 5.14
N ARG A 68 12.70 8.80 4.92
CA ARG A 68 14.07 8.28 4.80
C ARG A 68 14.80 8.89 3.59
N HIS A 69 14.16 8.97 2.43
CA HIS A 69 14.73 9.64 1.27
C HIS A 69 14.97 11.14 1.49
N CYS A 70 14.04 11.83 2.15
CA CYS A 70 14.25 13.22 2.58
C CYS A 70 15.49 13.34 3.47
N ALA A 71 15.63 12.47 4.49
CA ALA A 71 16.75 12.54 5.43
C ALA A 71 18.10 12.25 4.75
N ASP A 72 18.12 11.28 3.84
CA ASP A 72 19.31 10.92 3.07
C ASP A 72 19.75 12.09 2.16
N LEU A 73 18.83 12.66 1.39
CA LEU A 73 19.13 13.82 0.52
C LEU A 73 19.52 15.06 1.30
N GLN A 74 18.88 15.34 2.44
CA GLN A 74 19.26 16.48 3.28
C GLN A 74 20.63 16.31 3.93
N ALA A 75 21.01 15.08 4.31
CA ALA A 75 22.34 14.80 4.80
C ALA A 75 23.39 15.07 3.72
N GLN A 76 23.19 14.52 2.51
CA GLN A 76 24.07 14.80 1.37
C GLN A 76 24.16 16.29 1.03
N LEU A 77 23.02 17.01 1.06
CA LEU A 77 23.00 18.44 0.75
C LEU A 77 23.79 19.26 1.78
N ARG A 78 23.74 18.88 3.07
CA ARG A 78 24.56 19.52 4.11
C ARG A 78 26.05 19.25 3.92
N GLU A 79 26.44 18.01 3.59
CA GLU A 79 27.83 17.68 3.26
C GLU A 79 28.33 18.49 2.08
N ILE A 80 27.51 18.61 1.03
CA ILE A 80 27.83 19.40 -0.17
C ILE A 80 27.93 20.89 0.18
N ALA A 81 27.02 21.43 1.01
CA ALA A 81 27.10 22.81 1.48
C ALA A 81 28.39 23.09 2.28
N GLU A 82 28.90 22.08 2.99
CA GLU A 82 30.19 22.13 3.68
C GLU A 82 31.38 22.04 2.73
N GLU A 83 31.34 21.14 1.75
CA GLU A 83 32.35 21.00 0.69
C GLU A 83 32.54 22.31 -0.10
N PHE A 84 31.44 23.02 -0.39
CA PHE A 84 31.43 24.28 -1.14
C PHE A 84 31.31 25.52 -0.25
N ALA A 85 31.76 25.45 1.01
CA ALA A 85 31.67 26.55 1.98
C ALA A 85 32.22 27.88 1.46
N GLN A 86 33.36 27.83 0.77
CA GLN A 86 34.05 29.02 0.25
C GLN A 86 33.25 29.69 -0.88
N THR A 87 32.60 28.90 -1.73
CA THR A 87 31.81 29.39 -2.87
C THR A 87 30.46 29.96 -2.42
N LEU A 88 29.82 29.30 -1.45
CA LEU A 88 28.47 29.66 -1.01
C LEU A 88 28.47 30.77 0.06
N GLY A 89 29.52 30.87 0.87
CA GLY A 89 29.63 31.85 1.96
C GLY A 89 28.58 31.67 3.07
N GLY A 90 28.68 32.44 4.15
CA GLY A 90 27.69 32.42 5.23
C GLY A 90 27.74 31.20 6.17
N THR A 91 26.74 31.11 7.03
CA THR A 91 26.58 30.03 8.02
C THR A 91 26.18 28.70 7.35
N PRO A 92 26.37 27.53 8.02
CA PRO A 92 25.94 26.24 7.46
C PRO A 92 24.47 26.20 7.01
N GLN A 93 23.58 26.85 7.77
CA GLN A 93 22.16 26.90 7.47
C GLN A 93 21.86 27.81 6.26
N GLU A 94 22.49 28.99 6.19
CA GLU A 94 22.35 29.89 5.04
C GLU A 94 22.83 29.24 3.75
N ARG A 95 23.93 28.46 3.80
CA ARG A 95 24.44 27.71 2.64
C ARG A 95 23.44 26.66 2.18
N TYR A 96 22.88 25.89 3.11
CA TYR A 96 21.86 24.90 2.82
C TYR A 96 20.61 25.54 2.18
N ASP A 97 20.12 26.64 2.75
CA ASP A 97 18.94 27.35 2.25
C ASP A 97 19.20 27.98 0.86
N LEU A 98 20.42 28.49 0.62
CA LEU A 98 20.86 29.01 -0.67
C LEU A 98 20.91 27.92 -1.75
N LEU A 99 21.34 26.70 -1.40
CA LEU A 99 21.31 25.56 -2.32
C LEU A 99 19.88 25.14 -2.68
N ILE A 100 18.96 25.16 -1.72
CA ILE A 100 17.54 24.88 -2.01
C ILE A 100 16.92 25.98 -2.87
N ALA A 101 17.25 27.25 -2.61
CA ALA A 101 16.75 28.37 -3.39
C ALA A 101 17.25 28.29 -4.85
N SER A 102 18.55 28.06 -5.05
CA SER A 102 19.14 27.91 -6.39
C SER A 102 18.57 26.71 -7.15
N LEU A 103 18.27 25.59 -6.48
CA LEU A 103 17.65 24.43 -7.12
C LEU A 103 16.33 24.78 -7.80
N LYS A 104 15.50 25.61 -7.17
CA LYS A 104 14.19 26.04 -7.71
C LYS A 104 14.31 26.94 -8.95
N GLU A 105 15.44 27.63 -9.08
CA GLU A 105 15.71 28.54 -10.20
C GLU A 105 16.53 27.88 -11.31
N THR A 106 17.06 26.68 -11.05
CA THR A 106 17.92 25.94 -11.98
C THR A 106 17.15 25.53 -13.22
N LYS A 107 17.74 25.70 -14.40
CA LYS A 107 17.20 25.17 -15.64
C LYS A 107 17.68 23.74 -15.85
N VAL A 108 16.77 22.86 -16.27
CA VAL A 108 17.11 21.51 -16.68
C VAL A 108 17.46 21.51 -18.15
N ASP A 109 18.69 21.11 -18.49
CA ASP A 109 19.12 20.92 -19.89
C ASP A 109 18.46 19.64 -20.41
N LEU A 110 17.78 19.74 -21.55
CA LEU A 110 17.16 18.63 -22.25
C LEU A 110 18.00 18.30 -23.49
N ASP A 111 18.23 17.01 -23.75
CA ASP A 111 18.95 16.57 -24.96
C ASP A 111 18.13 16.84 -26.23
N GLU A 112 18.79 16.97 -27.39
CA GLU A 112 18.16 17.26 -28.70
C GLU A 112 17.05 16.26 -29.04
N ALA A 113 17.22 14.99 -28.68
CA ALA A 113 16.20 13.95 -28.88
C ALA A 113 14.91 14.26 -28.09
N TYR A 114 15.06 14.84 -26.90
CA TYR A 114 13.94 15.25 -26.05
C TYR A 114 13.29 16.52 -26.59
N GLU A 115 14.10 17.53 -26.97
CA GLU A 115 13.60 18.77 -27.61
C GLU A 115 12.87 18.48 -28.93
N ASN A 116 13.38 17.54 -29.74
CA ASN A 116 12.75 17.15 -31.00
C ASN A 116 11.45 16.35 -30.78
N ALA A 117 11.36 15.57 -29.70
CA ALA A 117 10.10 14.98 -29.27
C ALA A 117 9.11 16.08 -28.82
N GLU A 118 9.59 17.19 -28.29
CA GLU A 118 8.77 18.32 -27.80
C GLU A 118 8.23 19.21 -28.92
N LYS A 119 9.03 19.50 -29.97
CA LYS A 119 8.67 20.35 -31.13
C LYS A 119 7.38 19.99 -31.87
N GLY A 120 6.85 18.77 -31.70
CA GLY A 120 5.55 18.38 -32.28
C GLY A 120 4.32 18.94 -31.55
N TRP A 121 4.50 19.61 -30.41
CA TRP A 121 3.43 20.15 -29.57
C TRP A 121 3.78 21.61 -29.26
N GLU A 122 2.87 22.56 -29.49
CA GLU A 122 3.04 24.00 -29.22
C GLU A 122 3.17 24.26 -27.70
N LEU A 123 4.34 23.96 -27.13
CA LEU A 123 4.64 24.16 -25.72
C LEU A 123 5.73 25.22 -25.54
N ASP A 124 5.52 26.41 -26.10
CA ASP A 124 6.37 27.61 -25.96
C ASP A 124 6.58 28.11 -24.50
N SER A 125 6.11 27.37 -23.50
CA SER A 125 6.08 27.78 -22.09
C SER A 125 6.91 26.92 -21.13
N PHE A 126 7.49 25.78 -21.57
CA PHE A 126 8.26 24.89 -20.69
C PHE A 126 9.72 25.31 -20.57
N LYS A 127 9.96 26.50 -20.02
CA LYS A 127 11.20 26.74 -19.25
C LYS A 127 11.00 26.07 -17.90
N THR A 128 11.29 24.77 -17.76
CA THR A 128 11.26 24.10 -16.45
C THR A 128 12.38 24.65 -15.60
N THR A 129 12.10 25.73 -14.87
CA THR A 129 12.86 26.10 -13.69
C THR A 129 12.52 25.10 -12.59
N GLY A 130 13.54 24.58 -11.93
CA GLY A 130 13.38 23.60 -10.88
C GLY A 130 13.55 22.16 -11.34
N PHE A 131 13.68 21.26 -10.36
CA PHE A 131 13.78 19.83 -10.58
C PHE A 131 12.90 19.07 -9.59
N PRO A 132 11.65 18.71 -10.00
CA PRO A 132 10.65 18.16 -9.10
C PRO A 132 11.12 16.97 -8.25
N PRO A 133 11.92 16.01 -8.76
CA PRO A 133 12.44 14.92 -7.93
C PRO A 133 13.21 15.40 -6.71
N LEU A 134 14.07 16.42 -6.84
CA LEU A 134 14.84 16.92 -5.71
C LEU A 134 14.02 17.88 -4.85
N GLU A 135 13.20 18.73 -5.45
CA GLU A 135 12.34 19.66 -4.71
C GLU A 135 11.40 18.94 -3.75
N GLU A 136 10.72 17.88 -4.20
CA GLU A 136 9.72 17.18 -3.39
C GLU A 136 10.34 16.55 -2.12
N PHE A 137 11.58 16.05 -2.22
CA PHE A 137 12.27 15.41 -1.11
C PHE A 137 13.14 16.36 -0.27
N LEU A 138 13.54 17.53 -0.79
CA LEU A 138 14.36 18.51 -0.05
C LEU A 138 13.52 19.58 0.67
N VAL A 139 12.30 19.88 0.22
CA VAL A 139 11.47 20.98 0.76
C VAL A 139 11.04 20.79 2.22
N GLY A 140 10.92 19.55 2.72
CA GLY A 140 10.46 19.28 4.07
C GLY A 140 11.60 18.97 5.03
N ASN A 141 11.83 19.82 6.04
CA ASN A 141 12.86 19.55 7.07
C ASN A 141 12.53 18.27 7.86
N VAL A 142 13.53 17.38 7.97
CA VAL A 142 13.41 16.15 8.75
C VAL A 142 14.52 16.05 9.79
N HIS A 143 14.16 15.48 10.93
CA HIS A 143 15.10 15.11 11.98
C HIS A 143 15.34 13.61 11.91
N SER A 144 16.62 13.22 11.79
CA SER A 144 17.04 11.83 11.77
C SER A 144 17.77 11.53 13.07
N SER A 145 17.09 10.81 13.96
CA SER A 145 17.69 10.15 15.12
C SER A 145 17.44 8.65 14.98
N PHE A 146 16.97 7.96 16.02
CA PHE A 146 16.52 6.56 15.92
C PHE A 146 15.33 6.40 14.96
N PHE A 147 14.43 7.38 14.93
CA PHE A 147 13.36 7.49 13.94
C PHE A 147 13.60 8.72 13.06
N VAL A 148 13.16 8.64 11.80
CA VAL A 148 13.11 9.80 10.91
C VAL A 148 11.74 10.42 11.00
N VAL A 149 11.70 11.69 11.37
CA VAL A 149 10.46 12.42 11.66
C VAL A 149 10.47 13.81 11.04
N PRO A 150 9.30 14.35 10.64
CA PRO A 150 9.21 15.71 10.14
C PRO A 150 9.42 16.72 11.27
N THR A 151 10.10 17.85 11.00
CA THR A 151 10.29 18.91 12.01
C THR A 151 9.19 19.97 11.97
N GLU A 152 8.52 20.14 10.83
CA GLU A 152 7.43 21.11 10.69
C GLU A 152 6.23 20.72 11.56
N GLN A 153 5.74 21.63 12.39
CA GLN A 153 4.67 21.36 13.37
C GLN A 153 3.41 20.74 12.75
N GLY A 154 2.98 21.24 11.58
CA GLY A 154 1.81 20.70 10.88
C GLY A 154 2.04 19.28 10.37
N ALA A 155 3.18 19.02 9.74
CA ALA A 155 3.54 17.69 9.24
C ALA A 155 3.78 16.69 10.38
N TRP A 156 4.36 17.14 11.49
CA TRP A 156 4.53 16.35 12.70
C TRP A 156 3.19 15.91 13.29
N LYS A 157 2.21 16.83 13.40
CA LYS A 157 0.87 16.50 13.88
C LYS A 157 0.20 15.46 12.99
N ASP A 158 0.26 15.63 11.67
CA ASP A 158 -0.32 14.69 10.71
C ASP A 158 0.35 13.31 10.82
N TRP A 159 1.68 13.29 10.90
CA TRP A 159 2.47 12.06 11.07
C TRP A 159 2.12 11.33 12.37
N CYS A 160 2.08 12.04 13.51
CA CYS A 160 1.70 11.48 14.80
C CYS A 160 0.28 10.91 14.76
N THR A 161 -0.65 11.63 14.13
CA THR A 161 -2.06 11.19 14.01
C THR A 161 -2.14 9.89 13.20
N ALA A 162 -1.45 9.80 12.07
CA ALA A 162 -1.43 8.59 11.24
C ALA A 162 -0.86 7.37 11.98
N LYS A 163 0.21 7.56 12.76
CA LYS A 163 0.81 6.49 13.57
C LYS A 163 -0.09 6.08 14.73
N LEU A 164 -0.71 7.04 15.43
CA LEU A 164 -1.65 6.77 16.51
C LEU A 164 -2.88 6.00 16.02
N VAL A 165 -3.50 6.45 14.92
CA VAL A 165 -4.65 5.77 14.30
C VAL A 165 -4.23 4.35 13.87
N GLY A 166 -3.08 4.19 13.21
CA GLY A 166 -2.55 2.88 12.84
C GLY A 166 -2.36 1.93 14.03
N CYS A 167 -1.82 2.43 15.15
CA CYS A 167 -1.69 1.65 16.38
C CYS A 167 -3.05 1.27 16.99
N MET A 168 -4.02 2.20 17.02
CA MET A 168 -5.37 1.91 17.53
C MET A 168 -6.07 0.85 16.69
N VAL A 169 -6.01 0.98 15.36
CA VAL A 169 -6.57 0.00 14.43
C VAL A 169 -5.90 -1.36 14.62
N ALA A 170 -4.57 -1.40 14.75
CA ALA A 170 -3.83 -2.63 15.04
C ALA A 170 -4.30 -3.31 16.33
N VAL A 171 -4.46 -2.56 17.42
CA VAL A 171 -4.93 -3.10 18.71
C VAL A 171 -6.32 -3.71 18.55
N VAL A 172 -7.24 -3.03 17.85
CA VAL A 172 -8.60 -3.55 17.63
C VAL A 172 -8.60 -4.79 16.74
N GLN A 173 -7.84 -4.79 15.65
CA GLN A 173 -7.76 -5.93 14.72
C GLN A 173 -7.06 -7.16 15.34
N ILE A 174 -6.14 -6.96 16.29
CA ILE A 174 -5.50 -8.06 17.02
C ILE A 174 -6.41 -8.59 18.14
N LEU A 175 -6.91 -7.70 19.01
CA LEU A 175 -7.62 -8.11 20.22
C LEU A 175 -9.10 -8.39 19.98
N GLY A 176 -9.75 -7.64 19.10
CA GLY A 176 -11.20 -7.72 18.85
C GLY A 176 -11.65 -9.13 18.46
N PRO A 177 -11.13 -9.70 17.36
CA PRO A 177 -11.51 -11.04 16.92
C PRO A 177 -11.20 -12.11 17.97
N VAL A 178 -10.06 -12.00 18.67
CA VAL A 178 -9.66 -12.94 19.73
C VAL A 178 -10.63 -12.88 20.90
N MET A 179 -10.96 -11.68 21.39
CA MET A 179 -11.91 -11.51 22.50
C MET A 179 -13.29 -12.04 22.13
N VAL A 180 -13.73 -11.83 20.89
CA VAL A 180 -15.01 -12.38 20.41
C VAL A 180 -14.97 -13.91 20.42
N VAL A 181 -13.91 -14.54 19.89
CA VAL A 181 -13.78 -16.00 19.96
C VAL A 181 -13.74 -16.49 21.40
N LEU A 182 -12.96 -15.88 22.28
CA LEU A 182 -12.85 -16.32 23.68
C LEU A 182 -14.18 -16.18 24.43
N SER A 183 -14.88 -15.06 24.24
CA SER A 183 -16.19 -14.80 24.84
C SER A 183 -17.23 -15.83 24.38
N LEU A 184 -17.29 -16.10 23.07
CA LEU A 184 -18.18 -17.11 22.51
C LEU A 184 -17.75 -18.52 22.91
N TRP A 185 -16.45 -18.76 23.04
CA TRP A 185 -15.92 -20.05 23.41
C TRP A 185 -16.30 -20.41 24.83
N GLN A 186 -16.19 -19.47 25.78
CA GLN A 186 -16.51 -19.63 27.21
C GLN A 186 -18.02 -19.70 27.50
N ASP A 187 -18.86 -19.42 26.51
CA ASP A 187 -20.30 -19.46 26.69
C ASP A 187 -20.77 -20.90 27.02
N PRO A 188 -21.59 -21.09 28.07
CA PRO A 188 -22.10 -22.42 28.42
C PRO A 188 -22.95 -23.06 27.33
N THR A 189 -23.43 -22.27 26.35
CA THR A 189 -24.16 -22.76 25.18
C THR A 189 -23.25 -23.18 24.02
N ASN A 190 -21.93 -23.09 24.17
CA ASN A 190 -20.98 -23.53 23.16
C ASN A 190 -20.80 -25.06 23.19
N TYR A 191 -21.58 -25.75 22.38
CA TYR A 191 -21.53 -27.21 22.27
C TYR A 191 -20.18 -27.74 21.76
N LEU A 192 -19.36 -26.91 21.08
CA LEU A 192 -18.02 -27.32 20.64
C LEU A 192 -17.07 -27.62 21.81
N GLN A 193 -17.36 -27.15 23.03
CA GLN A 193 -16.62 -27.56 24.24
C GLN A 193 -16.79 -29.05 24.57
N HIS A 194 -17.89 -29.67 24.09
CA HIS A 194 -18.21 -31.08 24.28
C HIS A 194 -18.36 -31.75 22.92
N PRO A 195 -17.25 -31.99 22.19
CA PRO A 195 -17.30 -32.45 20.80
C PRO A 195 -17.93 -33.84 20.66
N ILE A 196 -17.74 -34.72 21.65
CA ILE A 196 -18.33 -36.08 21.67
C ILE A 196 -19.85 -36.00 21.79
N ASP A 197 -20.37 -35.31 22.81
CA ASP A 197 -21.80 -35.06 23.00
C ASP A 197 -22.43 -34.39 21.79
N THR A 198 -21.67 -33.54 21.09
CA THR A 198 -22.13 -32.83 19.91
C THR A 198 -22.22 -33.74 18.69
N LEU A 199 -21.20 -34.56 18.45
CA LEU A 199 -21.20 -35.58 17.40
C LEU A 199 -22.35 -36.58 17.59
N GLU A 200 -22.61 -37.00 18.83
CA GLU A 200 -23.73 -37.90 19.15
C GLU A 200 -25.10 -37.26 18.87
N ARG A 201 -25.21 -35.92 18.98
CA ARG A 201 -26.45 -35.19 18.67
C ARG A 201 -26.65 -34.96 17.17
N ILE A 202 -25.58 -34.95 16.37
CA ILE A 202 -25.67 -34.76 14.92
C ILE A 202 -26.01 -36.11 14.27
N SER A 203 -27.30 -36.46 14.28
CA SER A 203 -27.85 -37.57 13.49
C SER A 203 -28.43 -37.05 12.17
N ILE A 204 -28.35 -37.80 11.07
CA ILE A 204 -29.01 -37.44 9.80
C ILE A 204 -30.53 -37.25 9.99
N SER A 205 -31.14 -38.01 10.91
CA SER A 205 -32.56 -37.84 11.26
C SER A 205 -32.85 -36.54 12.03
N SER A 206 -31.85 -35.95 12.67
CA SER A 206 -31.95 -34.71 13.45
C SER A 206 -31.75 -33.44 12.61
N VAL A 207 -31.26 -33.57 11.37
CA VAL A 207 -31.06 -32.45 10.44
C VAL A 207 -32.37 -32.06 9.75
N PHE A 208 -33.22 -33.03 9.44
CA PHE A 208 -34.50 -32.84 8.74
C PHE A 208 -35.69 -33.05 9.67
N CYS A 209 -35.92 -32.14 10.60
CA CYS A 209 -37.11 -32.19 11.44
C CYS A 209 -38.26 -31.45 10.79
N ALA A 210 -39.33 -32.19 10.52
CA ALA A 210 -40.57 -31.67 9.97
C ALA A 210 -41.32 -30.72 10.94
N GLU A 211 -40.98 -30.72 12.24
CA GLU A 211 -41.69 -29.98 13.30
C GLU A 211 -41.05 -28.63 13.70
N ARG A 212 -40.03 -28.14 12.97
CA ARG A 212 -39.42 -26.84 13.29
C ARG A 212 -40.39 -25.69 13.02
N ASP A 213 -40.45 -24.73 13.95
CA ASP A 213 -41.19 -23.48 13.76
C ASP A 213 -40.60 -22.68 12.58
N MET A 214 -41.45 -21.94 11.87
CA MET A 214 -41.06 -21.12 10.72
C MET A 214 -39.96 -20.12 11.12
N GLY A 215 -40.05 -19.54 12.32
CA GLY A 215 -39.03 -18.63 12.85
C GLY A 215 -37.63 -19.25 12.94
N GLU A 216 -37.54 -20.55 13.28
CA GLU A 216 -36.27 -21.26 13.34
C GLU A 216 -35.71 -21.55 11.95
N TRP A 217 -36.56 -21.97 11.02
CA TRP A 217 -36.17 -22.14 9.62
C TRP A 217 -35.64 -20.85 9.01
N CYS A 218 -36.31 -19.72 9.25
CA CYS A 218 -35.83 -18.40 8.83
C CYS A 218 -34.47 -18.05 9.44
N THR A 219 -34.26 -18.33 10.73
CA THR A 219 -32.98 -18.02 11.41
C THR A 219 -31.84 -18.89 10.88
N ILE A 220 -32.09 -20.18 10.62
CA ILE A 220 -31.12 -21.09 10.01
C ILE A 220 -30.82 -20.64 8.58
N LEU A 221 -31.83 -20.37 7.77
CA LEU A 221 -31.64 -19.91 6.39
C LEU A 221 -30.81 -18.62 6.35
N MET A 222 -31.15 -17.64 7.19
CA MET A 222 -30.35 -16.41 7.26
C MET A 222 -28.92 -16.70 7.70
N GLY A 223 -28.70 -17.54 8.70
CA GLY A 223 -27.34 -17.88 9.12
C GLY A 223 -26.52 -18.56 8.04
N VAL A 224 -27.12 -19.44 7.21
CA VAL A 224 -26.47 -20.03 6.03
C VAL A 224 -26.07 -18.91 5.06
N VAL A 225 -27.00 -18.01 4.72
CA VAL A 225 -26.79 -16.92 3.77
C VAL A 225 -25.72 -15.94 4.26
N PHE A 226 -25.78 -15.52 5.52
CA PHE A 226 -24.79 -14.60 6.11
C PHE A 226 -23.42 -15.27 6.30
N SER A 227 -23.37 -16.55 6.65
CA SER A 227 -22.11 -17.30 6.67
C SER A 227 -21.45 -17.33 5.30
N PHE A 228 -22.22 -17.64 4.26
CA PHE A 228 -21.74 -17.61 2.88
C PHE A 228 -21.26 -16.20 2.51
N PHE A 229 -22.06 -15.17 2.81
CA PHE A 229 -21.72 -13.78 2.50
C PHE A 229 -20.43 -13.34 3.19
N VAL A 230 -20.28 -13.60 4.50
CA VAL A 230 -19.07 -13.20 5.22
C VAL A 230 -17.84 -13.94 4.68
N VAL A 231 -17.93 -15.25 4.39
CA VAL A 231 -16.82 -15.99 3.78
C VAL A 231 -16.46 -15.44 2.40
N VAL A 232 -17.45 -15.11 1.56
CA VAL A 232 -17.21 -14.48 0.25
C VAL A 232 -16.51 -13.12 0.41
N GLN A 233 -16.93 -12.31 1.37
CA GLN A 233 -16.29 -11.01 1.61
C GLN A 233 -14.84 -11.18 2.09
N LEU A 234 -14.58 -12.10 3.02
CA LEU A 234 -13.22 -12.42 3.46
C LEU A 234 -12.36 -12.97 2.31
N LEU A 235 -12.94 -13.78 1.42
CA LEU A 235 -12.26 -14.33 0.25
C LEU A 235 -11.90 -13.23 -0.76
N ASN A 236 -12.83 -12.32 -1.06
CA ASN A 236 -12.57 -11.19 -1.95
C ASN A 236 -11.46 -10.31 -1.37
N TYR A 237 -11.56 -9.97 -0.09
CA TYR A 237 -10.53 -9.20 0.61
C TYR A 237 -9.16 -9.88 0.59
N ALA A 238 -9.09 -11.18 0.90
CA ALA A 238 -7.82 -11.93 0.87
C ALA A 238 -7.23 -12.02 -0.56
N THR A 239 -8.08 -12.03 -1.58
CA THR A 239 -7.65 -12.02 -2.99
C THR A 239 -7.11 -10.64 -3.39
N GLU A 240 -7.79 -9.57 -2.99
CA GLU A 240 -7.31 -8.19 -3.19
C GLU A 240 -5.99 -7.95 -2.45
N GLU A 241 -5.87 -8.39 -1.20
CA GLU A 241 -4.64 -8.29 -0.41
C GLU A 241 -3.48 -9.12 -1.00
N LEU A 242 -3.78 -10.25 -1.65
CA LEU A 242 -2.78 -11.02 -2.39
C LEU A 242 -2.25 -10.23 -3.60
N GLU A 243 -3.14 -9.65 -4.41
CA GLU A 243 -2.75 -8.79 -5.53
C GLU A 243 -1.97 -7.57 -5.04
N ASP A 244 -2.42 -6.96 -3.95
CA ASP A 244 -1.82 -5.78 -3.37
C ASP A 244 -0.46 -6.07 -2.73
N ALA A 245 -0.23 -7.27 -2.18
CA ALA A 245 1.09 -7.69 -1.73
C ALA A 245 2.10 -7.74 -2.89
N PHE A 246 1.66 -8.18 -4.08
CA PHE A 246 2.49 -8.14 -5.29
C PHE A 246 2.73 -6.70 -5.76
N LYS A 247 1.69 -5.85 -5.84
CA LYS A 247 1.82 -4.45 -6.27
C LYS A 247 2.69 -3.64 -5.30
N PHE A 248 2.45 -3.76 -4.00
CA PHE A 248 3.20 -3.05 -2.95
C PHE A 248 4.67 -3.48 -2.93
N GLY A 249 4.94 -4.77 -3.10
CA GLY A 249 6.29 -5.32 -3.22
C GLY A 249 7.10 -4.71 -4.36
N ARG A 250 6.46 -4.23 -5.43
CA ARG A 250 7.09 -3.61 -6.60
C ARG A 250 7.28 -2.09 -6.48
N LEU A 251 6.38 -1.39 -5.79
CA LEU A 251 6.36 0.08 -5.76
C LEU A 251 6.97 0.72 -4.53
N ALA A 252 6.93 0.05 -3.39
CA ALA A 252 7.33 0.67 -2.13
C ALA A 252 8.16 -0.24 -1.26
N GLY A 253 8.73 -1.32 -1.83
CA GLY A 253 9.32 -2.46 -1.12
C GLY A 253 10.56 -2.13 -0.30
N CYS A 254 10.31 -1.33 0.73
CA CYS A 254 11.12 -1.16 1.88
C CYS A 254 10.62 -2.13 2.95
N SER A 255 11.55 -2.61 3.76
CA SER A 255 11.31 -3.28 5.03
C SER A 255 10.76 -2.29 6.08
N SER A 256 9.70 -1.52 5.74
CA SER A 256 8.98 -0.76 6.76
C SER A 256 8.25 -1.76 7.63
N PHE A 257 8.48 -1.63 8.94
CA PHE A 257 7.74 -2.34 9.97
C PHE A 257 6.22 -2.33 9.68
N TRP A 258 5.68 -1.20 9.20
CA TRP A 258 4.25 -1.07 8.91
C TRP A 258 3.77 -1.92 7.74
N ALA A 259 4.56 -2.04 6.67
CA ALA A 259 4.18 -2.88 5.55
C ALA A 259 4.08 -4.35 5.99
N PHE A 260 5.09 -4.81 6.76
CA PHE A 260 5.10 -6.16 7.32
C PHE A 260 3.96 -6.39 8.32
N ALA A 261 3.85 -5.49 9.31
CA ALA A 261 2.86 -5.55 10.37
C ALA A 261 1.44 -5.52 9.80
N GLY A 262 1.14 -4.65 8.83
CA GLY A 262 -0.18 -4.57 8.22
C GLY A 262 -0.60 -5.88 7.58
N GLY A 263 0.25 -6.49 6.74
CA GLY A 263 -0.07 -7.78 6.13
C GLY A 263 -0.27 -8.89 7.15
N TYR A 264 0.51 -8.93 8.24
CA TYR A 264 0.34 -9.93 9.29
C TYR A 264 -0.91 -9.68 10.14
N ILE A 265 -1.17 -8.44 10.55
CA ILE A 265 -2.31 -8.07 11.38
C ILE A 265 -3.63 -8.31 10.63
N ASN A 266 -3.68 -7.95 9.34
CA ASN A 266 -4.85 -8.20 8.51
C ASN A 266 -5.07 -9.70 8.32
N ALA A 267 -4.02 -10.46 8.01
CA ALA A 267 -4.10 -11.92 7.92
C ALA A 267 -4.54 -12.58 9.24
N TRP A 268 -4.03 -12.08 10.38
CA TRP A 268 -4.44 -12.49 11.73
C TRP A 268 -5.92 -12.23 11.96
N CYS A 269 -6.40 -11.02 11.64
CA CYS A 269 -7.80 -10.64 11.76
C CYS A 269 -8.71 -11.56 10.91
N VAL A 270 -8.34 -11.82 9.65
CA VAL A 270 -9.06 -12.74 8.76
C VAL A 270 -9.10 -14.17 9.34
N MET A 271 -7.96 -14.68 9.82
CA MET A 271 -7.86 -16.01 10.42
C MET A 271 -8.76 -16.15 11.65
N TRP A 272 -8.78 -15.17 12.54
CA TRP A 272 -9.67 -15.22 13.70
C TRP A 272 -11.14 -15.05 13.30
N ASN A 273 -11.46 -14.20 12.34
CA ASN A 273 -12.82 -14.06 11.83
C ASN A 273 -13.35 -15.37 11.21
N ILE A 274 -12.49 -16.15 10.54
CA ILE A 274 -12.82 -17.50 10.09
C ILE A 274 -13.25 -18.39 11.27
N LEU A 275 -12.55 -18.32 12.41
CA LEU A 275 -12.89 -19.08 13.62
C LEU A 275 -14.11 -18.54 14.36
N VAL A 276 -14.37 -17.23 14.28
CA VAL A 276 -15.56 -16.59 14.85
C VAL A 276 -16.83 -17.11 14.19
N LEU A 277 -16.85 -17.34 12.88
CA LEU A 277 -18.03 -17.74 12.12
C LEU A 277 -18.74 -19.00 12.67
N PRO A 278 -18.07 -20.17 12.82
CA PRO A 278 -18.73 -21.38 13.30
C PRO A 278 -19.23 -21.23 14.73
N VAL A 279 -18.49 -20.55 15.61
CA VAL A 279 -18.87 -20.38 17.03
C VAL A 279 -20.01 -19.36 17.17
N SER A 280 -19.96 -18.26 16.41
CA SER A 280 -20.94 -17.17 16.49
C SER A 280 -22.30 -17.61 16.02
N PHE A 281 -22.37 -18.32 14.91
CA PHE A 281 -23.65 -18.61 14.29
C PHE A 281 -24.32 -19.84 14.91
N TRP A 282 -23.57 -20.77 15.51
CA TRP A 282 -24.14 -21.93 16.21
C TRP A 282 -25.17 -21.53 17.27
N LYS A 283 -24.88 -20.44 18.00
CA LYS A 283 -25.67 -20.03 19.17
C LYS A 283 -27.00 -19.36 18.82
N LEU A 284 -27.19 -18.91 17.58
CA LEU A 284 -28.16 -17.84 17.33
C LEU A 284 -29.61 -18.33 17.32
N THR A 285 -30.35 -17.87 18.32
CA THR A 285 -31.79 -18.07 18.45
C THR A 285 -32.59 -17.00 17.71
N HIS A 286 -31.96 -15.88 17.36
CA HIS A 286 -32.62 -14.73 16.74
C HIS A 286 -31.88 -14.21 15.51
N ALA A 287 -32.66 -13.96 14.47
CA ALA A 287 -32.27 -13.32 13.22
C ALA A 287 -31.40 -12.06 13.40
N SER A 288 -31.76 -11.15 14.32
CA SER A 288 -31.06 -9.87 14.54
C SER A 288 -29.62 -10.04 15.00
N GLN A 289 -29.34 -11.06 15.81
CA GLN A 289 -27.99 -11.35 16.29
C GLN A 289 -27.09 -11.89 15.17
N VAL A 290 -27.65 -12.61 14.19
CA VAL A 290 -26.91 -13.07 13.01
C VAL A 290 -26.36 -11.86 12.25
N VAL A 291 -27.23 -10.90 11.99
CA VAL A 291 -26.89 -9.67 11.28
C VAL A 291 -25.87 -8.86 12.06
N LEU A 292 -26.09 -8.64 13.36
CA LEU A 292 -25.18 -7.85 14.19
C LEU A 292 -23.78 -8.47 14.28
N ASN A 293 -23.70 -9.79 14.46
CA ASN A 293 -22.41 -10.50 14.49
C ASN A 293 -21.70 -10.42 13.14
N ALA A 294 -22.43 -10.63 12.03
CA ALA A 294 -21.88 -10.46 10.69
C ALA A 294 -21.35 -9.04 10.48
N MET A 295 -22.13 -8.00 10.81
CA MET A 295 -21.69 -6.60 10.71
C MET A 295 -20.48 -6.31 11.60
N THR A 296 -20.42 -6.88 12.80
CA THR A 296 -19.30 -6.69 13.73
C THR A 296 -18.00 -7.30 13.17
N ILE A 297 -18.09 -8.52 12.63
CA ILE A 297 -16.98 -9.16 11.92
C ILE A 297 -16.55 -8.30 10.73
N LEU A 298 -17.51 -7.84 9.93
CA LEU A 298 -17.21 -7.05 8.74
C LEU A 298 -16.61 -5.69 9.09
N PHE A 299 -17.04 -5.08 10.19
CA PHE A 299 -16.51 -3.82 10.67
C PHE A 299 -15.06 -3.96 11.12
N MET A 300 -14.72 -4.98 11.91
CA MET A 300 -13.36 -5.15 12.45
C MET A 300 -12.30 -5.26 11.35
N PHE A 301 -12.59 -5.95 10.24
CA PHE A 301 -11.62 -6.06 9.15
C PHE A 301 -11.56 -4.83 8.25
N ASN A 302 -12.59 -3.98 8.19
CA ASN A 302 -12.60 -2.76 7.37
C ASN A 302 -12.03 -1.51 8.09
N LEU A 303 -11.58 -1.65 9.34
CA LEU A 303 -11.07 -0.53 10.14
C LEU A 303 -9.80 0.12 9.56
N ASP A 304 -8.98 -0.63 8.83
CA ASP A 304 -7.74 -0.16 8.25
C ASP A 304 -7.90 0.48 6.85
N ASP A 305 -9.07 0.35 6.24
CA ASP A 305 -9.33 0.83 4.87
C ASP A 305 -9.39 2.36 4.79
N LEU A 306 -8.66 2.93 3.83
CA LEU A 306 -8.67 4.37 3.53
C LEU A 306 -9.90 4.82 2.73
N THR A 307 -10.73 3.92 2.21
CA THR A 307 -12.05 4.30 1.68
C THR A 307 -13.06 4.59 2.81
N GLY A 308 -12.77 4.10 4.03
CA GLY A 308 -13.64 4.21 5.20
C GLY A 308 -13.27 5.35 6.16
N THR A 309 -13.56 5.13 7.45
CA THR A 309 -13.40 6.13 8.51
C THR A 309 -11.94 6.56 8.71
N ALA A 310 -10.98 5.63 8.52
CA ALA A 310 -9.55 5.95 8.64
C ALA A 310 -9.13 7.01 7.61
N GLY A 311 -9.57 6.89 6.36
CA GLY A 311 -9.33 7.87 5.31
C GLY A 311 -9.88 9.26 5.68
N ALA A 312 -11.12 9.30 6.15
CA ALA A 312 -11.78 10.54 6.56
C ALA A 312 -11.03 11.26 7.71
N VAL A 313 -10.60 10.52 8.73
CA VAL A 313 -9.84 11.08 9.87
C VAL A 313 -8.48 11.62 9.43
N LEU A 314 -7.84 10.98 8.46
CA LEU A 314 -6.50 11.36 7.98
C LEU A 314 -6.54 12.40 6.84
N GLY A 315 -7.73 12.75 6.35
CA GLY A 315 -7.88 13.63 5.19
C GLY A 315 -7.25 13.03 3.93
N THR A 316 -7.35 11.71 3.77
CA THR A 316 -6.84 10.97 2.60
C THR A 316 -7.91 10.05 2.05
N SER A 317 -7.71 9.58 0.82
CA SER A 317 -8.56 8.58 0.17
C SER A 317 -7.70 7.55 -0.53
N ASP A 318 -8.27 6.39 -0.85
CA ASP A 318 -7.59 5.35 -1.61
C ASP A 318 -7.00 5.89 -2.93
N THR A 319 -7.78 6.65 -3.70
CA THR A 319 -7.32 7.26 -4.95
C THR A 319 -6.13 8.21 -4.73
N LEU A 320 -6.18 9.04 -3.68
CA LEU A 320 -5.07 9.95 -3.36
C LEU A 320 -3.83 9.19 -2.90
N PHE A 321 -4.01 8.10 -2.14
CA PHE A 321 -2.91 7.24 -1.72
C PHE A 321 -2.26 6.56 -2.93
N ARG A 322 -3.02 5.90 -3.79
CA ARG A 322 -2.53 5.20 -4.99
C ARG A 322 -1.77 6.14 -5.92
N ARG A 323 -2.35 7.32 -6.15
CA ARG A 323 -1.70 8.41 -6.89
C ARG A 323 -0.40 8.85 -6.22
N GLY A 324 -0.42 9.12 -4.92
CA GLY A 324 0.77 9.52 -4.17
C GLY A 324 1.88 8.48 -4.17
N LEU A 325 1.53 7.20 -4.15
CA LEU A 325 2.46 6.08 -4.26
C LEU A 325 3.14 6.04 -5.64
N CYS A 326 2.34 6.10 -6.72
CA CYS A 326 2.85 6.12 -8.08
C CYS A 326 3.73 7.35 -8.33
N TRP A 327 3.29 8.51 -7.83
CA TRP A 327 4.04 9.76 -7.89
C TRP A 327 5.38 9.67 -7.16
N ASN A 328 5.38 9.13 -5.94
CA ASN A 328 6.60 8.93 -5.17
C ASN A 328 7.59 8.02 -5.92
N TYR A 329 7.10 6.92 -6.49
CA TYR A 329 7.91 6.01 -7.29
C TYR A 329 8.49 6.69 -8.55
N ALA A 330 7.65 7.46 -9.26
CA ALA A 330 8.06 8.23 -10.42
C ALA A 330 9.17 9.23 -10.07
N LEU A 331 9.03 9.99 -8.98
CA LEU A 331 10.10 10.91 -8.56
C LEU A 331 11.39 10.17 -8.19
N LEU A 332 11.31 9.07 -7.44
CA LEU A 332 12.49 8.30 -7.04
C LEU A 332 13.24 7.69 -8.23
N SER A 333 12.54 7.33 -9.31
CA SER A 333 13.16 6.79 -10.52
C SER A 333 14.03 7.79 -11.29
N GLN A 334 13.83 9.10 -11.05
CA GLN A 334 14.65 10.18 -11.62
C GLN A 334 15.50 10.90 -10.57
N CYS A 335 15.32 10.57 -9.29
CA CYS A 335 16.05 11.18 -8.20
C CYS A 335 17.45 10.54 -8.13
N PRO A 336 18.55 11.32 -8.21
CA PRO A 336 19.89 10.76 -8.10
C PRO A 336 20.11 10.12 -6.74
N VAL A 337 20.90 9.03 -6.73
CA VAL A 337 21.38 8.40 -5.50
C VAL A 337 22.33 9.36 -4.78
N ASP A 338 23.36 9.85 -5.48
CA ASP A 338 24.32 10.84 -4.98
C ASP A 338 24.06 12.21 -5.62
N LEU A 339 23.75 13.22 -4.81
CA LEU A 339 23.56 14.60 -5.24
C LEU A 339 24.79 15.16 -5.94
N ARG A 340 25.98 14.64 -5.63
CA ARG A 340 27.24 15.05 -6.27
C ARG A 340 27.25 14.79 -7.78
N ASP A 341 26.45 13.86 -8.29
CA ASP A 341 26.29 13.60 -9.72
C ASP A 341 25.56 14.72 -10.47
N VAL A 342 24.89 15.64 -9.78
CA VAL A 342 24.17 16.77 -10.39
C VAL A 342 24.73 18.13 -9.98
N VAL A 343 25.84 18.14 -9.24
CA VAL A 343 26.57 19.36 -8.88
C VAL A 343 27.56 19.69 -9.99
N ASN A 344 27.59 20.96 -10.40
CA ASN A 344 28.61 21.48 -11.29
C ASN A 344 29.94 21.61 -10.53
N PRO A 345 30.98 20.83 -10.86
CA PRO A 345 32.26 20.89 -10.14
C PRO A 345 33.03 22.20 -10.38
N LYS A 346 32.61 22.98 -11.38
CA LYS A 346 33.20 24.29 -11.73
C LYS A 346 32.35 25.46 -11.26
N ALA A 347 31.36 25.22 -10.41
CA ALA A 347 30.47 26.27 -9.91
C ALA A 347 31.27 27.36 -9.19
N THR A 348 31.05 28.61 -9.60
CA THR A 348 31.66 29.80 -9.00
C THR A 348 30.67 30.58 -8.13
N SER A 349 29.38 30.24 -8.21
CA SER A 349 28.29 30.86 -7.48
C SER A 349 27.22 29.82 -7.11
N ALA A 350 26.16 30.25 -6.42
CA ALA A 350 25.00 29.40 -6.18
C ALA A 350 24.13 29.21 -7.43
N ALA A 351 24.13 30.16 -8.36
CA ALA A 351 23.25 30.13 -9.54
C ALA A 351 23.69 29.11 -10.60
N ASP A 352 24.99 28.82 -10.67
CA ASP A 352 25.60 27.82 -11.56
C ASP A 352 25.90 26.50 -10.85
N PHE A 353 25.38 26.33 -9.62
CA PHE A 353 25.71 25.19 -8.75
C PHE A 353 25.16 23.87 -9.27
N TRP A 354 23.93 23.86 -9.73
CA TRP A 354 23.24 22.67 -10.23
C TRP A 354 23.43 22.55 -11.74
N GLN A 355 23.77 21.35 -12.20
CA GLN A 355 23.86 21.04 -13.62
C GLN A 355 23.06 19.77 -13.87
N LEU A 356 21.79 19.96 -14.22
CA LEU A 356 20.83 18.90 -14.44
C LEU A 356 20.64 18.68 -15.93
N ARG A 357 21.05 17.51 -16.40
CA ARG A 357 20.91 17.12 -17.80
C ARG A 357 20.08 15.87 -17.92
N LEU A 358 18.90 15.98 -18.52
CA LEU A 358 18.01 14.85 -18.78
C LEU A 358 18.15 14.42 -20.24
N THR A 359 18.44 13.14 -20.43
CA THR A 359 18.33 12.48 -21.74
C THR A 359 16.97 11.81 -21.87
N ALA A 360 16.68 11.26 -23.05
CA ALA A 360 15.47 10.47 -23.29
C ALA A 360 15.32 9.27 -22.34
N THR A 361 16.40 8.78 -21.74
CA THR A 361 16.40 7.55 -20.94
C THR A 361 16.80 7.73 -19.47
N ALA A 362 17.62 8.74 -19.16
CA ALA A 362 18.13 8.94 -17.80
C ALA A 362 18.69 10.35 -17.54
N LEU A 363 18.85 10.66 -16.25
CA LEU A 363 19.65 11.79 -15.78
C LEU A 363 21.14 11.51 -16.03
N GLN A 364 21.88 12.47 -16.60
CA GLN A 364 23.32 12.36 -16.80
C GLN A 364 24.09 12.84 -15.57
N SER A 365 25.18 12.15 -15.24
CA SER A 365 26.12 12.62 -14.21
C SER A 365 27.00 13.73 -14.77
N THR A 366 27.25 14.75 -13.96
CA THR A 366 28.18 15.86 -14.24
C THR A 366 29.63 15.46 -14.00
N ARG A 367 29.85 14.49 -13.10
CA ARG A 367 31.18 14.03 -12.69
C ARG A 367 31.69 12.90 -13.57
N ALA A 368 30.78 12.03 -14.00
CA ALA A 368 31.11 10.86 -14.78
C ALA A 368 30.50 10.96 -16.18
N SER A 369 31.19 10.45 -17.20
CA SER A 369 30.68 10.41 -18.59
C SER A 369 29.59 9.34 -18.79
N ARG A 370 28.75 9.11 -17.78
CA ARG A 370 27.72 8.07 -17.72
C ARG A 370 26.44 8.62 -17.10
N ASN A 371 25.36 7.86 -17.19
CA ASN A 371 24.10 8.20 -16.52
C ASN A 371 24.30 8.18 -15.00
N ALA A 372 23.68 9.15 -14.33
CA ALA A 372 23.60 9.18 -12.88
C ALA A 372 22.78 7.98 -12.40
N GLU A 373 23.22 7.35 -11.32
CA GLU A 373 22.42 6.31 -10.69
C GLU A 373 21.20 6.95 -10.03
N THR A 374 20.03 6.38 -10.24
CA THR A 374 18.78 6.86 -9.63
C THR A 374 18.35 5.95 -8.49
N ARG A 375 17.58 6.51 -7.54
CA ARG A 375 17.17 5.82 -6.32
C ARG A 375 16.32 4.60 -6.57
N VAL A 376 15.65 4.56 -7.72
CA VAL A 376 14.91 3.40 -8.22
C VAL A 376 15.39 3.12 -9.63
N ALA A 377 16.14 2.03 -9.79
CA ALA A 377 16.70 1.63 -11.07
C ALA A 377 16.27 0.20 -11.41
N PRO A 378 16.01 -0.10 -12.70
CA PRO A 378 15.84 -1.48 -13.15
C PRO A 378 17.06 -2.29 -12.74
N PHE A 379 16.84 -3.49 -12.20
CA PHE A 379 17.93 -4.38 -11.84
C PHE A 379 18.70 -4.76 -13.11
N GLU A 380 20.03 -4.77 -13.11
CA GLU A 380 20.88 -4.92 -14.31
C GLU A 380 20.58 -6.17 -15.16
N GLN A 381 19.83 -7.14 -14.64
CA GLN A 381 19.36 -8.34 -15.33
C GLN A 381 17.87 -8.29 -15.76
N THR A 382 17.22 -7.13 -15.72
CA THR A 382 15.84 -7.02 -16.20
C THR A 382 15.80 -7.01 -17.73
N PRO A 383 14.94 -7.82 -18.38
CA PRO A 383 14.95 -7.99 -19.83
C PRO A 383 14.52 -6.74 -20.63
N LEU A 384 14.27 -5.60 -19.97
CA LEU A 384 13.95 -4.34 -20.65
C LEU A 384 15.13 -3.82 -21.48
N LEU A 385 16.37 -4.09 -21.07
CA LEU A 385 17.57 -3.84 -21.88
C LEU A 385 17.85 -4.96 -22.88
N ALA A 386 17.33 -6.17 -22.65
CA ALA A 386 17.43 -7.29 -23.58
C ALA A 386 16.42 -7.19 -24.74
N SER A 387 15.39 -6.34 -24.65
CA SER A 387 14.39 -6.12 -25.70
C SER A 387 14.93 -5.45 -26.98
N GLN A 388 16.24 -5.22 -27.10
CA GLN A 388 16.85 -4.99 -28.41
C GLN A 388 16.92 -6.29 -29.26
N SER A 389 16.65 -7.47 -28.69
CA SER A 389 16.75 -8.77 -29.39
C SER A 389 15.42 -9.37 -29.88
N GLY A 390 14.34 -8.60 -29.99
CA GLY A 390 13.11 -9.06 -30.68
C GLY A 390 12.30 -10.15 -29.96
N HIS A 391 12.46 -10.31 -28.65
CA HIS A 391 11.56 -11.12 -27.82
C HIS A 391 10.69 -10.18 -26.98
N GLY A 392 9.38 -10.49 -26.91
CA GLY A 392 8.34 -9.60 -26.39
C GLY A 392 8.70 -8.92 -25.08
N ALA A 393 8.21 -7.70 -24.90
CA ALA A 393 8.45 -6.90 -23.70
C ALA A 393 8.20 -7.77 -22.45
N PRO A 394 9.17 -7.85 -21.52
CA PRO A 394 8.97 -8.63 -20.31
C PRO A 394 7.72 -8.12 -19.60
N SER A 395 6.81 -9.04 -19.25
CA SER A 395 5.63 -8.69 -18.46
C SER A 395 6.08 -7.93 -17.20
N LEU A 396 5.34 -6.89 -16.81
CA LEU A 396 5.58 -6.07 -15.62
C LEU A 396 5.78 -6.91 -14.34
N GLU A 397 5.29 -8.15 -14.33
CA GLU A 397 5.44 -9.14 -13.26
C GLU A 397 6.86 -9.69 -13.08
N GLN A 398 7.69 -9.65 -14.13
CA GLN A 398 9.06 -10.15 -14.12
C GLN A 398 10.08 -9.04 -13.82
N MET A 399 9.63 -7.79 -13.67
CA MET A 399 10.52 -6.66 -13.46
C MET A 399 11.06 -6.68 -12.04
N ARG A 400 12.37 -6.89 -11.91
CA ARG A 400 13.12 -6.70 -10.67
C ARG A 400 13.69 -5.29 -10.66
N VAL A 401 13.52 -4.59 -9.56
CA VAL A 401 13.95 -3.20 -9.39
C VAL A 401 14.81 -3.13 -8.14
N SER A 402 15.85 -2.30 -8.15
CA SER A 402 16.64 -2.01 -6.95
C SER A 402 16.35 -0.61 -6.45
N MET A 403 16.06 -0.48 -5.16
CA MET A 403 15.97 0.79 -4.46
C MET A 403 17.25 1.02 -3.64
N ARG A 404 17.88 2.19 -3.77
CA ARG A 404 19.20 2.49 -3.17
C ARG A 404 19.15 3.69 -2.21
N PHE A 405 19.94 3.61 -1.14
CA PHE A 405 20.18 4.68 -0.17
C PHE A 405 21.68 4.91 0.00
N THR A 406 22.11 6.16 0.14
CA THR A 406 23.55 6.46 0.25
C THR A 406 24.09 6.25 1.65
N LYS A 407 23.36 6.69 2.68
CA LYS A 407 23.89 6.79 4.05
C LYS A 407 24.27 5.43 4.65
N ASP A 408 23.53 4.38 4.31
CA ASP A 408 23.76 3.02 4.81
C ASP A 408 24.26 2.07 3.71
N GLY A 409 24.42 2.55 2.46
CA GLY A 409 24.74 1.73 1.30
C GLY A 409 23.71 0.62 1.03
N SER A 410 22.51 0.72 1.61
CA SER A 410 21.52 -0.34 1.53
C SER A 410 20.92 -0.39 0.12
N VAL A 411 20.83 -1.62 -0.39
CA VAL A 411 20.18 -1.94 -1.66
C VAL A 411 19.03 -2.88 -1.37
N TYR A 412 17.81 -2.42 -1.63
CA TYR A 412 16.61 -3.21 -1.51
C TYR A 412 16.20 -3.75 -2.87
N HIS A 413 16.07 -5.07 -2.98
CA HIS A 413 15.56 -5.71 -4.18
C HIS A 413 14.04 -5.84 -4.12
N LEU A 414 13.39 -5.45 -5.21
CA LEU A 414 11.95 -5.52 -5.41
C LEU A 414 11.65 -6.63 -6.43
N PRO A 415 10.68 -7.52 -6.16
CA PRO A 415 9.91 -7.63 -4.93
C PRO A 415 10.77 -8.08 -3.74
N SER A 416 10.49 -7.52 -2.56
CA SER A 416 11.19 -7.87 -1.32
C SER A 416 10.81 -9.29 -0.84
N MET A 417 11.70 -9.93 -0.07
CA MET A 417 11.40 -11.22 0.56
C MET A 417 10.14 -11.14 1.44
N ASN A 418 9.94 -10.01 2.13
CA ASN A 418 8.75 -9.77 2.96
C ASN A 418 7.47 -9.79 2.13
N SER A 419 7.45 -9.13 0.97
CA SER A 419 6.29 -9.17 0.07
C SER A 419 6.02 -10.58 -0.48
N SER A 420 7.06 -11.38 -0.74
CA SER A 420 6.88 -12.77 -1.15
C SER A 420 6.29 -13.64 -0.03
N VAL A 421 6.75 -13.45 1.21
CA VAL A 421 6.19 -14.14 2.39
C VAL A 421 4.74 -13.74 2.61
N GLN A 422 4.41 -12.45 2.49
CA GLN A 422 3.04 -11.95 2.59
C GLN A 422 2.15 -12.52 1.49
N ALA A 423 2.61 -12.53 0.24
CA ALA A 423 1.86 -13.14 -0.85
C ALA A 423 1.63 -14.65 -0.60
N GLY A 424 2.62 -15.37 -0.08
CA GLY A 424 2.46 -16.77 0.32
C GLY A 424 1.41 -16.97 1.42
N LEU A 425 1.41 -16.10 2.44
CA LEU A 425 0.43 -16.12 3.53
C LEU A 425 -0.99 -15.84 3.00
N TRP A 426 -1.17 -14.82 2.17
CA TRP A 426 -2.46 -14.50 1.56
C TRP A 426 -2.95 -15.58 0.62
N GLN A 427 -2.05 -16.17 -0.17
CA GLN A 427 -2.38 -17.30 -1.03
C GLN A 427 -2.92 -18.48 -0.22
N LEU A 428 -2.29 -18.81 0.92
CA LEU A 428 -2.78 -19.85 1.83
C LEU A 428 -4.17 -19.52 2.38
N LEU A 429 -4.40 -18.27 2.82
CA LEU A 429 -5.70 -17.83 3.31
C LEU A 429 -6.79 -17.90 2.23
N VAL A 430 -6.48 -17.51 0.99
CA VAL A 430 -7.40 -17.66 -0.15
C VAL A 430 -7.78 -19.12 -0.36
N TRP A 431 -6.83 -20.06 -0.29
CA TRP A 431 -7.12 -21.49 -0.39
C TRP A 431 -8.04 -21.98 0.73
N ILE A 432 -7.76 -21.59 1.98
CA ILE A 432 -8.59 -21.93 3.14
C ILE A 432 -10.02 -21.36 2.96
N LEU A 433 -10.13 -20.10 2.58
CA LEU A 433 -11.42 -19.42 2.40
C LEU A 433 -12.24 -20.01 1.24
N ARG A 434 -11.60 -20.39 0.13
CA ARG A 434 -12.28 -21.12 -0.97
C ARG A 434 -12.86 -22.45 -0.51
N LEU A 435 -12.13 -23.19 0.31
CA LEU A 435 -12.63 -24.43 0.90
C LEU A 435 -13.81 -24.15 1.84
N LEU A 436 -13.66 -23.16 2.73
CA LEU A 436 -14.71 -22.77 3.68
C LEU A 436 -15.95 -22.20 3.01
N GLN A 437 -15.83 -21.56 1.85
CA GLN A 437 -16.98 -21.05 1.10
C GLN A 437 -17.99 -22.16 0.78
N VAL A 438 -17.50 -23.38 0.55
CA VAL A 438 -18.33 -24.57 0.29
C VAL A 438 -18.70 -25.28 1.60
N LEU A 439 -17.74 -25.45 2.50
CA LEU A 439 -17.95 -26.24 3.72
C LEU A 439 -18.78 -25.53 4.78
N MET A 440 -18.61 -24.21 4.97
CA MET A 440 -19.25 -23.46 6.05
C MET A 440 -20.78 -23.42 5.96
N PRO A 441 -21.40 -23.14 4.79
CA PRO A 441 -22.85 -23.16 4.67
C PRO A 441 -23.45 -24.54 4.98
N ALA A 442 -22.82 -25.61 4.49
CA ALA A 442 -23.26 -26.99 4.72
C ALA A 442 -23.06 -27.39 6.19
N PHE A 443 -21.90 -27.07 6.76
CA PHE A 443 -21.62 -27.27 8.17
C PHE A 443 -22.67 -26.56 9.02
N TYR A 444 -22.91 -25.27 8.77
CA TYR A 444 -23.90 -24.50 9.50
C TYR A 444 -25.31 -25.10 9.42
N PHE A 445 -25.74 -25.54 8.24
CA PHE A 445 -27.05 -26.16 8.05
C PHE A 445 -27.21 -27.48 8.82
N ILE A 446 -26.19 -28.34 8.78
CA ILE A 446 -26.21 -29.66 9.45
C ILE A 446 -26.18 -29.49 10.96
N VAL A 447 -25.44 -28.50 11.42
CA VAL A 447 -24.97 -28.44 12.80
C VAL A 447 -25.82 -27.52 13.67
N ASN A 448 -26.49 -26.52 13.08
CA ASN A 448 -27.30 -25.60 13.86
C ASN A 448 -28.64 -26.25 14.29
N LYS A 449 -28.83 -26.34 15.62
CA LYS A 449 -29.97 -26.95 16.33
C LYS A 449 -30.30 -28.39 15.87
N PRO A 450 -29.47 -29.40 16.22
CA PRO A 450 -29.89 -30.79 16.07
C PRO A 450 -31.15 -31.02 16.91
N CYS A 451 -32.17 -31.62 16.32
CA CYS A 451 -33.44 -31.80 17.02
C CYS A 451 -33.28 -32.70 18.24
N ILE A 452 -33.66 -32.17 19.39
CA ILE A 452 -33.75 -32.95 20.61
C ILE A 452 -35.07 -33.72 20.53
N HIS A 453 -35.00 -35.03 20.29
CA HIS A 453 -36.19 -35.87 20.41
C HIS A 453 -36.77 -35.73 21.83
N PRO A 454 -38.09 -35.48 21.98
CA PRO A 454 -38.70 -35.23 23.29
C PRO A 454 -38.46 -36.35 24.33
N GLY A 455 -38.17 -37.58 23.90
CA GLY A 455 -37.78 -38.68 24.78
C GLY A 455 -36.40 -38.56 25.44
N ALA A 456 -35.47 -37.76 24.90
CA ALA A 456 -34.12 -37.60 25.43
C ALA A 456 -34.06 -36.61 26.62
N ALA A 457 -34.98 -35.65 26.68
CA ALA A 457 -35.07 -34.69 27.80
C ALA A 457 -35.57 -35.36 29.10
N ALA A 458 -36.38 -36.42 28.99
CA ALA A 458 -36.92 -37.16 30.13
C ALA A 458 -35.89 -38.04 30.87
N ILE A 459 -34.74 -38.33 30.25
CA ILE A 459 -33.70 -39.20 30.83
C ILE A 459 -32.68 -38.39 31.67
N ARG A 460 -32.52 -37.08 31.44
CA ARG A 460 -31.54 -36.24 32.15
C ARG A 460 -32.05 -35.64 33.47
N THR A 461 -33.33 -35.79 33.81
CA THR A 461 -33.91 -35.35 35.09
C THR A 461 -34.06 -36.49 36.11
N ARG A 462 -33.43 -37.64 35.89
CA ARG A 462 -33.34 -38.75 36.85
C ARG A 462 -31.93 -38.99 37.33
#